data_AF-A0A2D4TTH7-F1
#
_entry.id   AF-A0A2D4TTH7-F1
#
_cell.length_a   1.000
_cell.length_b   1.000
_cell.length_c   1.000
_cell.angle_alpha   90.00
_cell.angle_beta   90.00
_cell.angle_gamma   90.00
#
_symmetry.space_group_name_H-M   'P 1'
#
loop_
_entity.id
_entity.type
_entity.pdbx_description
1 polymer ?
#
loop_
_entity_poly.entity_id
_entity_poly.type
_entity_poly.pdbx_seq_one_letter_code
_entity_poly.pdbx_strand_id
1 'polypeptide(L)' 'MKFFDFKFSTLKGFLEKITEVLLLVISVSLLMGVLFGPETAFVGSVYQNFATILSNIGENGIIALVSVAIIFAVLKK' A
#
# COMPACT_ATOMS: atom_id res chain seq x y z
N MET A 1 1.08 11.69 40.39
CA MET A 1 0.70 10.64 39.42
C MET A 1 1.52 10.81 38.14
N LYS A 2 2.63 10.08 37.96
CA LYS A 2 3.38 10.03 36.69
C LYS A 2 2.75 8.97 35.78
N PHE A 3 1.58 9.26 35.21
CA PHE A 3 0.78 8.25 34.52
C PHE A 3 1.05 8.14 33.00
N PHE A 4 1.83 9.02 32.39
CA PHE A 4 2.04 8.99 30.94
C PHE A 4 3.45 9.43 30.52
N ASP A 5 4.48 8.74 31.00
CA ASP A 5 5.82 8.84 30.40
C ASP A 5 5.90 7.94 29.15
N PHE A 6 4.91 8.09 28.25
CA PHE A 6 4.76 7.26 27.06
C PHE A 6 5.81 7.69 26.04
N LYS A 7 6.98 7.08 26.12
CA LYS A 7 8.10 7.35 25.22
C LYS A 7 7.67 7.07 23.80
N PHE A 8 7.89 8.03 22.90
CA PHE A 8 7.62 7.90 21.47
C PHE A 8 8.23 6.62 20.87
N SER A 9 9.40 6.19 21.34
CA SER A 9 10.05 4.93 20.93
C SER A 9 9.19 3.69 21.21
N THR A 10 8.50 3.66 22.35
CA THR A 10 7.64 2.54 22.75
C THR A 10 6.37 2.52 21.90
N LEU A 11 5.77 3.69 21.62
CA LEU A 11 4.64 3.79 20.70
C LEU A 11 5.03 3.32 19.30
N LYS A 12 6.16 3.81 18.79
CA LYS A 12 6.67 3.46 17.47
C LYS A 12 6.86 1.95 17.35
N GLY A 13 7.54 1.32 18.31
CA GLY A 13 7.74 -0.12 18.31
C GLY A 13 6.44 -0.94 18.41
N PHE A 14 5.42 -0.42 19.10
CA PHE A 14 4.10 -1.04 19.12
C PHE A 14 3.39 -0.95 17.77
N LEU A 15 3.40 0.23 17.13
CA LEU A 15 2.81 0.42 15.80
C LEU A 15 3.52 -0.45 14.76
N GLU A 16 4.85 -0.51 14.78
CA GLU A 16 5.63 -1.37 13.88
C GLU A 16 5.18 -2.84 13.97
N LYS A 17 5.09 -3.40 15.19
CA LYS A 17 4.63 -4.78 15.39
C LYS A 17 3.20 -5.01 14.93
N ILE A 18 2.30 -4.06 15.17
CA ILE A 18 0.92 -4.15 14.67
C ILE A 18 0.91 -4.12 13.14
N THR A 19 1.67 -3.22 12.53
CA THR A 19 1.78 -3.12 11.08
C THR A 19 2.30 -4.41 10.47
N GLU A 20 3.31 -5.05 11.07
CA GLU A 20 3.80 -6.36 10.62
C GLU A 20 2.68 -7.41 10.56
N VAL A 21 1.84 -7.50 11.61
CA VAL A 21 0.70 -8.43 11.63
C VAL A 21 -0.34 -8.05 10.58
N LEU A 22 -0.67 -6.75 10.45
CA LEU A 22 -1.64 -6.28 9.46
C LEU A 22 -1.17 -6.53 8.02
N LEU A 23 0.13 -6.44 7.74
CA LEU A 23 0.70 -6.74 6.43
C LEU A 23 0.48 -8.21 6.04
N LEU A 24 0.58 -9.14 7.01
CA LEU A 24 0.25 -10.55 6.76
C LEU A 24 -1.22 -10.72 6.43
N VAL A 25 -2.12 -10.04 7.16
CA VAL A 25 -3.57 -10.08 6.90
C VAL A 25 -3.88 -9.53 5.50
N ILE A 26 -3.30 -8.39 5.13
CA ILE A 26 -3.44 -7.81 3.77
C ILE A 26 -2.96 -8.81 2.72
N SER A 27 -1.82 -9.46 2.94
CA SER A 27 -1.27 -10.43 1.99
C SER A 27 -2.22 -11.61 1.76
N VAL A 28 -2.77 -12.17 2.83
CA VAL A 28 -3.77 -13.25 2.74
C VAL A 28 -5.05 -12.77 2.07
N SER A 29 -5.53 -11.57 2.40
CA SER A 29 -6.70 -10.97 1.75
C SER A 29 -6.48 -10.79 0.25
N LEU A 30 -5.32 -10.29 -0.18
CA LEU A 30 -5.04 -10.15 -1.61
C LEU A 30 -5.07 -11.49 -2.33
N LEU A 31 -4.44 -12.53 -1.76
CA LEU A 31 -4.48 -13.88 -2.34
C LEU A 31 -5.92 -14.41 -2.44
N MET A 32 -6.71 -14.26 -1.38
CA MET A 32 -8.11 -14.66 -1.38
C MET A 32 -8.94 -13.88 -2.40
N GLY A 33 -8.74 -12.57 -2.52
CA GLY A 33 -9.43 -11.73 -3.51
C GLY A 33 -9.06 -12.10 -4.94
N VAL A 34 -7.81 -12.48 -5.20
CA VAL A 34 -7.36 -12.98 -6.51
C VAL A 34 -7.99 -14.34 -6.84
N LEU A 35 -8.05 -15.26 -5.87
CA LEU A 35 -8.52 -16.63 -6.10
C LEU A 35 -10.04 -16.75 -6.17
N PHE A 36 -10.75 -16.01 -5.32
CA PHE A 36 -12.19 -16.15 -5.14
C PHE A 36 -12.99 -14.93 -5.61
N GLY A 37 -12.32 -13.85 -5.98
CA GLY A 37 -12.94 -12.61 -6.43
C GLY A 37 -13.32 -11.63 -5.30
N PRO A 38 -13.80 -10.43 -5.69
CA PRO A 38 -14.06 -9.31 -4.78
C PRO A 38 -15.34 -9.47 -3.94
N GLU A 39 -16.19 -10.45 -4.23
CA GLU A 39 -17.45 -10.67 -3.49
C GLU A 39 -17.24 -11.45 -2.16
N THR A 40 -15.99 -11.77 -1.83
CA THR A 40 -15.65 -12.48 -0.59
C THR A 40 -15.73 -11.56 0.64
N ALA A 41 -16.43 -12.00 1.69
CA ALA A 41 -16.62 -11.23 2.91
C ALA A 41 -15.27 -10.88 3.59
N PHE A 42 -15.16 -9.66 4.13
CA PHE A 42 -13.96 -9.03 4.73
C PHE A 42 -12.78 -8.78 3.76
N VAL A 43 -12.54 -9.68 2.80
CA VAL A 43 -11.41 -9.65 1.88
C VAL A 43 -11.65 -8.75 0.65
N GLY A 44 -12.88 -8.75 0.14
CA GLY A 44 -13.26 -8.09 -1.09
C GLY A 44 -12.87 -6.62 -1.17
N SER A 45 -13.13 -5.88 -0.09
CA SER A 45 -12.82 -4.44 -0.02
C SER A 45 -11.30 -4.17 -0.05
N VAL A 46 -10.48 -5.02 0.56
CA VAL A 46 -9.01 -4.87 0.53
C VAL A 46 -8.50 -5.04 -0.89
N TYR A 47 -8.94 -6.10 -1.58
CA TYR A 47 -8.60 -6.33 -2.97
C TYR A 47 -9.05 -5.17 -3.87
N GLN A 48 -10.29 -4.71 -3.71
CA GLN A 48 -10.84 -3.61 -4.51
C GLN A 48 -10.06 -2.31 -4.34
N ASN A 49 -9.69 -1.95 -3.10
CA ASN A 49 -8.87 -0.77 -2.83
C ASN A 49 -7.51 -0.85 -3.53
N PHE A 50 -6.84 -2.01 -3.46
CA PHE A 50 -5.56 -2.22 -4.13
C PHE A 50 -5.70 -2.19 -5.66
N ALA A 51 -6.73 -2.83 -6.21
CA ALA A 51 -7.02 -2.83 -7.64
C ALA A 51 -7.27 -1.41 -8.17
N THR A 52 -8.02 -0.59 -7.43
CA THR A 52 -8.26 0.82 -7.76
C THR A 52 -6.97 1.62 -7.75
N ILE A 53 -6.11 1.46 -6.73
CA ILE A 53 -4.80 2.14 -6.69
C ILE A 53 -3.95 1.73 -7.89
N LEU A 54 -3.90 0.42 -8.20
CA LEU A 54 -3.12 -0.08 -9.33
C LEU A 54 -3.65 0.45 -10.67
N SER A 55 -4.98 0.53 -10.84
CA SER A 55 -5.60 1.14 -12.03
C SER A 55 -5.21 2.61 -12.18
N ASN A 56 -5.28 3.39 -11.09
CA ASN A 56 -4.91 4.80 -11.09
C ASN A 56 -3.43 5.01 -11.43
N ILE A 57 -2.56 4.12 -10.93
CA ILE A 57 -1.13 4.10 -11.28
C ILE A 57 -0.94 3.65 -12.73
N GLY A 58 -1.70 2.70 -13.24
CA GLY A 58 -1.59 2.24 -14.63
C GLY A 58 -1.96 3.34 -15.64
N GLU A 59 -3.08 4.02 -15.40
CA GLU A 59 -3.58 5.09 -16.26
C GLU A 59 -2.60 6.28 -16.31
N ASN A 60 -2.14 6.75 -15.15
CA ASN A 60 -1.21 7.88 -15.06
C ASN A 60 0.26 7.46 -15.21
N GLY A 61 0.56 6.18 -15.09
CA GLY A 61 1.93 5.65 -15.06
C GLY A 61 2.59 5.73 -16.42
N ILE A 62 1.84 5.54 -17.50
CA ILE A 62 2.36 5.75 -18.86
C ILE A 62 2.76 7.21 -19.05
N ILE A 63 1.93 8.16 -18.59
CA ILE A 63 2.23 9.59 -18.65
C ILE A 63 3.50 9.89 -17.86
N ALA A 64 3.62 9.35 -16.65
CA ALA A 64 4.80 9.52 -15.81
C ALA A 64 6.09 8.97 -16.47
N LEU A 65 6.03 7.76 -17.07
CA LEU A 65 7.17 7.16 -17.77
C LEU A 65 7.58 7.99 -18.99
N VAL A 66 6.63 8.48 -19.78
CA VAL A 66 6.89 9.36 -20.92
C VAL A 66 7.52 10.67 -20.46
N SER A 67 7.01 11.29 -19.38
CA SER A 67 7.62 12.49 -18.80
C SER A 67 9.07 12.27 -18.38
N VAL A 68 9.38 11.15 -17.72
CA VAL A 68 10.75 10.79 -17.33
C VAL A 68 11.64 10.59 -18.55
N ALA A 69 11.15 9.92 -19.60
CA ALA A 69 11.90 9.73 -20.85
C ALA A 69 12.23 11.06 -21.54
N ILE A 70 11.29 12.01 -21.58
CA ILE A 70 11.51 13.36 -22.13
C ILE A 70 12.58 14.10 -21.32
N ILE A 71 12.49 14.07 -19.98
CA ILE A 71 13.48 14.70 -19.10
C ILE A 71 14.89 14.13 -19.40
N PHE A 72 15.02 12.80 -19.50
CA PHE A 72 16.30 12.17 -19.85
C PHE A 72 16.79 12.56 -21.24
N ALA A 73 15.91 12.65 -22.24
CA ALA A 73 16.28 13.06 -23.59
C ALA A 73 16.80 14.51 -23.64
N VAL A 74 16.21 15.41 -22.85
CA VAL A 74 16.68 16.80 -22.70
C VAL A 74 18.01 16.86 -21.97
N LEU A 75 18.16 16.14 -20.85
CA LEU A 75 19.39 16.15 -20.03
C LEU A 75 20.59 15.49 -20.72
N LYS A 76 20.37 14.59 -21.69
CA LYS A 76 21.43 13.95 -22.48
C LYS A 76 22.01 14.88 -23.55
N LYS A 77 21.37 16.03 -23.81
CA LYS A 77 21.82 17.03 -24.78
C LYS A 77 22.80 18.01 -24.12
#